data_AF-A0A382B5N5-F1
#
_entry.id   AF-A0A382B5N5-F1
#
_cell.length_a   1.000
_cell.length_b   1.000
_cell.length_c   1.000
_cell.angle_alpha   90.00
_cell.angle_beta   90.00
_cell.angle_gamma   90.00
#
_symmetry.space_group_name_H-M   'P 1'
#
loop_
_entity.id
_entity.type
_entity.pdbx_description
1 polymer ?
#
loop_
_entity_poly.entity_id
_entity_poly.type
_entity_poly.pdbx_seq_one_letter_code
_entity_poly.pdbx_strand_id
1 'polypeptide(L)'
;MNKDKALDILKTINYPGFNRDIVSFGMVQNVSVDGNNITVKLNINTQNEEKKRTVIELIENKLNNHFETVSVELFAGAIKQATIPSSSQQEPIPGNILSDVKHVVAIASGKGGVGKSTVAANLACGLAQKGYTVGLLDLDIYGPSLPIILG
;
A
#
# COMPACT_ATOMS: atom_id res chain seq x y z
N MET A 1 9.03 27.78 -5.49
CA MET A 1 9.71 26.50 -5.20
C MET A 1 8.90 25.36 -5.85
N ASN A 2 9.51 24.27 -6.34
CA ASN A 2 8.76 23.25 -7.10
C ASN A 2 8.28 22.08 -6.22
N LYS A 3 7.25 21.35 -6.69
CA LYS A 3 6.65 20.18 -6.04
C LYS A 3 7.65 19.11 -5.59
N ASP A 4 8.66 18.82 -6.42
CA ASP A 4 9.65 17.78 -6.11
C ASP A 4 10.50 18.13 -4.89
N LYS A 5 10.89 19.41 -4.74
CA LYS A 5 11.61 19.89 -3.56
C LYS A 5 10.76 19.83 -2.29
N ALA A 6 9.46 20.09 -2.41
CA ALA A 6 8.55 19.96 -1.28
C ALA A 6 8.43 18.49 -0.83
N LEU A 7 8.36 17.54 -1.77
CA LEU A 7 8.36 16.11 -1.46
C LEU A 7 9.65 15.66 -0.77
N ASP A 8 10.81 16.15 -1.19
CA ASP A 8 12.07 15.82 -0.55
C ASP A 8 12.16 16.36 0.88
N ILE A 9 11.61 17.54 1.17
CA ILE A 9 11.49 18.05 2.54
C ILE A 9 10.57 17.15 3.37
N LEU A 10 9.44 16.71 2.82
CA LEU A 10 8.51 15.82 3.51
C LEU A 10 9.14 14.44 3.82
N LYS A 11 10.02 13.92 2.95
CA LYS A 11 10.78 12.67 3.21
C LYS A 11 11.71 12.76 4.42
N THR A 12 12.06 13.97 4.88
CA THR A 12 12.89 14.15 6.08
C THR A 12 12.08 14.10 7.39
N ILE A 13 10.75 13.93 7.32
CA ILE A 13 9.87 13.92 8.48
C ILE A 13 9.54 12.47 8.85
N ASN A 14 10.11 12.00 9.95
CA ASN A 14 9.82 10.68 10.50
C ASN A 14 8.47 10.66 11.23
N TYR A 15 7.74 9.56 11.11
CA TYR A 15 6.49 9.39 11.84
C TYR A 15 6.78 9.02 13.32
N PRO A 16 6.16 9.71 14.31
CA PRO A 16 6.47 9.49 15.73
C PRO A 16 6.32 8.04 16.20
N GLY A 17 7.42 7.47 16.68
CA GLY A 17 7.51 6.07 17.14
C GLY A 17 7.91 5.07 16.04
N PHE A 18 8.26 5.54 14.85
CA PHE A 18 8.74 4.71 13.73
C PHE A 18 9.99 5.32 13.09
N ASN A 19 10.82 4.47 12.48
CA ASN A 19 12.06 4.89 11.81
C ASN A 19 11.89 5.09 10.29
N ARG A 20 10.66 5.34 9.83
CA ARG A 20 10.31 5.54 8.43
C ARG A 20 9.57 6.88 8.30
N ASP A 21 9.81 7.57 7.18
CA ASP A 21 9.24 8.90 6.92
C ASP A 21 7.80 8.86 6.41
N ILE A 22 7.10 9.99 6.55
CA ILE A 22 5.67 10.14 6.20
C ILE A 22 5.39 9.91 4.71
N VAL A 23 6.36 10.13 3.81
CA VAL A 23 6.20 9.90 2.36
C VAL A 23 6.34 8.41 2.07
N SER A 24 7.38 7.77 2.58
CA SER A 24 7.60 6.31 2.46
C SER A 24 6.54 5.48 3.20
N PHE A 25 5.87 6.07 4.21
CA PHE A 25 4.69 5.48 4.84
C PHE A 25 3.43 5.59 3.99
N GLY A 26 3.43 6.37 2.90
CA GLY A 26 2.26 6.60 2.07
C GLY A 26 1.21 7.51 2.74
N MET A 27 1.60 8.30 3.73
CA MET A 27 0.68 9.24 4.41
C MET A 27 0.45 10.51 3.56
N VAL A 28 1.40 10.87 2.69
CA VAL A 28 1.26 12.01 1.78
C VAL A 28 0.50 11.56 0.54
N GLN A 29 -0.77 11.98 0.43
CA GLN A 29 -1.64 11.67 -0.70
C GLN A 29 -1.35 12.55 -1.90
N ASN A 30 -1.26 13.86 -1.66
CA ASN A 30 -1.05 14.84 -2.71
C ASN A 30 -0.34 16.07 -2.16
N VAL A 31 0.48 16.68 -3.01
CA VAL A 31 1.14 17.95 -2.76
C VAL A 31 0.86 18.83 -3.96
N SER A 32 0.13 19.92 -3.71
CA SER A 32 -0.14 20.96 -4.69
C SER A 32 0.64 22.21 -4.31
N VAL A 33 1.31 22.81 -5.28
CA VAL A 33 2.05 24.06 -5.10
C VAL A 33 1.48 25.07 -6.08
N ASP A 34 0.97 26.18 -5.57
CA ASP A 34 0.43 27.28 -6.36
C ASP A 34 1.17 28.57 -5.99
N GLY A 35 2.13 28.96 -6.82
CA GLY A 35 3.02 30.09 -6.56
C GLY A 35 3.81 29.94 -5.26
N ASN A 36 3.42 30.71 -4.25
CA ASN A 36 4.02 30.72 -2.91
C ASN A 36 3.20 29.98 -1.85
N ASN A 37 2.11 29.33 -2.26
CA ASN A 37 1.23 28.56 -1.40
C ASN A 37 1.44 27.07 -1.63
N ILE A 38 1.46 26.29 -0.55
CA ILE A 38 1.55 24.84 -0.61
C ILE A 38 0.37 24.21 0.13
N THR A 39 -0.30 23.28 -0.53
CA THR A 39 -1.35 22.44 0.06
C THR A 39 -0.85 21.01 0.13
N VAL A 40 -0.74 20.47 1.33
CA VAL A 40 -0.34 19.08 1.59
C VAL A 40 -1.56 18.31 2.07
N LYS A 41 -1.98 17.30 1.29
CA LYS A 41 -3.04 16.38 1.67
C LYS A 41 -2.44 15.18 2.36
N LEU A 42 -2.80 15.00 3.63
CA LEU A 42 -2.32 13.92 4.48
C LEU A 42 -3.44 12.94 4.79
N ASN A 43 -3.08 11.67 4.80
CA ASN A 43 -3.89 10.58 5.32
C ASN A 43 -3.15 9.90 6.47
N ILE A 44 -3.59 10.16 7.70
CA ILE A 44 -3.00 9.58 8.90
C ILE A 44 -4.07 8.74 9.62
N ASN A 45 -4.01 7.42 9.40
CA ASN A 45 -4.95 6.47 9.98
C ASN A 45 -4.49 5.99 11.37
N THR A 46 -4.47 6.93 12.34
CA THR A 46 -4.15 6.67 13.75
C THR A 46 -5.30 7.16 14.63
N GLN A 47 -5.58 6.45 15.73
CA GLN A 47 -6.52 6.90 16.77
C GLN A 47 -5.84 7.82 17.79
N ASN A 48 -4.52 7.98 17.71
CA ASN A 48 -3.75 8.83 18.60
C ASN A 48 -3.66 10.25 18.02
N GLU A 49 -4.47 11.16 18.55
CA GLU A 49 -4.53 12.57 18.15
C GLU A 49 -3.21 13.33 18.40
N GLU A 50 -2.46 12.99 19.45
CA GLU A 50 -1.17 13.64 19.73
C GLU A 50 -0.18 13.40 18.59
N LYS A 51 -0.08 12.16 18.10
CA LYS A 51 0.79 11.84 16.96
C LYS A 51 0.38 12.58 15.68
N LYS A 52 -0.92 12.73 15.42
CA LYS A 52 -1.41 13.51 14.27
C LYS A 52 -0.93 14.95 14.37
N ARG A 53 -1.15 15.57 15.53
CA ARG A 53 -0.78 16.96 15.78
C ARG A 53 0.73 17.17 15.63
N THR A 54 1.55 16.29 16.19
CA THR A 54 3.02 16.37 16.04
C THR A 54 3.44 16.33 14.57
N VAL A 55 2.83 15.46 13.75
CA VAL A 55 3.17 15.38 12.32
C VAL A 55 2.78 16.65 11.58
N ILE A 56 1.59 17.22 11.87
CA ILE A 56 1.14 18.47 11.26
C ILE A 56 2.08 19.62 11.64
N GLU A 57 2.42 19.77 12.92
CA GLU A 57 3.34 20.79 13.41
C GLU A 57 4.74 20.66 12.78
N LEU A 58 5.23 19.44 12.58
CA LEU A 58 6.52 19.20 11.90
C LEU A 58 6.49 19.61 10.42
N ILE A 59 5.37 19.35 9.75
CA ILE A 59 5.18 19.71 8.34
C ILE A 59 5.11 21.22 8.18
N GLU A 60 4.28 21.88 9.00
CA GLU A 60 4.14 23.34 9.00
C GLU A 60 5.48 24.04 9.29
N ASN A 61 6.19 23.61 10.34
CA ASN A 61 7.49 24.20 10.68
C ASN A 61 8.54 24.05 9.57
N LYS A 62 8.60 22.89 8.90
CA LYS A 62 9.57 22.68 7.82
C LYS A 62 9.19 23.43 6.54
N LEU A 63 7.90 23.53 6.22
CA LEU A 63 7.44 24.17 4.99
C LEU A 63 7.31 25.70 5.11
N ASN A 64 7.05 26.24 6.30
CA ASN A 64 6.98 27.70 6.54
C ASN A 64 8.30 28.41 6.22
N ASN A 65 9.43 27.71 6.27
CA ASN A 65 10.72 28.29 5.85
C ASN A 65 10.83 28.54 4.35
N HIS A 66 9.88 28.03 3.56
CA HIS A 66 9.97 27.99 2.10
C HIS A 66 8.72 28.47 1.36
N PHE A 67 7.59 28.62 2.06
CA PHE A 67 6.30 29.02 1.51
C PHE A 67 5.64 30.05 2.44
N GLU A 68 4.91 31.01 1.87
CA GLU A 68 4.18 32.03 2.65
C GLU A 68 2.93 31.45 3.31
N THR A 69 2.23 30.55 2.61
CA THR A 69 1.04 29.87 3.13
C THR A 69 1.23 28.37 3.05
N VAL A 70 1.16 27.70 4.19
CA VAL A 70 1.13 26.24 4.29
C VAL A 70 -0.25 25.80 4.74
N SER A 71 -0.94 25.03 3.92
CA SER A 71 -2.24 24.44 4.26
C SER A 71 -2.10 22.94 4.33
N VAL A 72 -2.34 22.37 5.51
CA VAL A 72 -2.34 20.93 5.74
C VAL A 72 -3.78 20.46 5.83
N GLU A 73 -4.23 19.71 4.83
CA GLU A 73 -5.56 19.12 4.80
C GLU A 73 -5.48 17.66 5.25
N LEU A 74 -6.12 17.36 6.38
CA LEU A 74 -6.36 15.98 6.79
C LEU A 74 -7.51 15.42 5.98
N PHE A 75 -7.22 14.46 5.11
CA PHE A 75 -8.26 13.71 4.44
C PHE A 75 -8.81 12.66 5.43
N ALA A 76 -9.94 12.96 6.04
CA ALA A 76 -10.73 12.01 6.82
C ALA A 76 -11.58 11.07 5.93
N GLY A 77 -11.16 10.87 4.68
CA GLY A 77 -11.74 9.82 3.84
C GLY A 77 -11.06 8.51 4.16
N ALA A 78 -11.86 7.51 4.50
CA ALA A 78 -11.46 6.15 4.75
C ALA A 78 -10.56 5.63 3.62
N ILE A 79 -9.26 5.79 3.79
CA ILE A 79 -8.26 5.08 3.00
C ILE A 79 -8.02 3.82 3.80
N LYS A 80 -8.52 2.71 3.24
CA LYS A 80 -8.09 1.34 3.51
C LYS A 80 -6.74 1.34 4.17
N GLN A 81 -6.80 1.16 5.48
CA GLN A 81 -5.65 0.95 6.32
C GLN A 81 -4.81 -0.11 5.60
N ALA A 82 -3.53 0.18 5.36
CA ALA A 82 -2.56 -0.87 5.14
C ALA A 82 -2.44 -1.63 6.49
N THR A 83 -3.48 -2.37 6.82
CA THR A 83 -3.48 -3.38 7.86
C THR A 83 -2.61 -4.50 7.33
N ILE A 84 -1.59 -4.82 8.13
CA ILE A 84 -1.04 -6.18 8.18
C ILE A 84 -2.26 -7.12 8.19
N PRO A 85 -2.43 -8.00 7.19
CA PRO A 85 -3.74 -8.54 6.84
C PRO A 85 -4.22 -9.48 7.95
N SER A 86 -5.06 -8.93 8.83
CA SER A 86 -6.03 -9.68 9.59
C SER A 86 -7.19 -9.90 8.65
N SER A 87 -7.44 -11.16 8.33
CA SER A 87 -8.52 -11.67 7.50
C SER A 87 -9.81 -10.86 7.58
N SER A 88 -10.30 -10.47 6.40
CA SER A 88 -11.69 -10.36 5.95
C SER A 88 -12.05 -8.99 5.36
N GLN A 89 -12.63 -9.07 4.15
CA GLN A 89 -13.22 -8.00 3.34
C GLN A 89 -12.25 -7.26 2.39
N GLN A 90 -11.99 -7.92 1.25
CA GLN A 90 -11.60 -7.24 0.01
C GLN A 90 -12.75 -6.31 -0.40
N GLU A 91 -12.52 -5.00 -0.35
CA GLU A 91 -13.27 -4.06 -1.18
C GLU A 91 -13.03 -4.39 -2.67
N PRO A 92 -14.06 -4.29 -3.51
CA PRO A 92 -14.00 -4.69 -4.91
C PRO A 92 -13.01 -3.81 -5.68
N ILE A 93 -12.15 -4.48 -6.45
CA ILE A 93 -11.24 -3.87 -7.41
C ILE A 93 -12.11 -3.19 -8.49
N PRO A 94 -11.82 -1.95 -8.93
CA PRO A 94 -12.55 -1.31 -10.02
C PRO A 94 -12.44 -2.18 -11.28
N GLY A 95 -13.56 -2.75 -11.71
CA GLY A 95 -13.58 -3.85 -12.66
C GLY A 95 -13.26 -5.16 -11.94
N ASN A 96 -14.26 -6.01 -11.77
CA ASN A 96 -14.06 -7.35 -11.23
C ASN A 96 -13.29 -8.16 -12.30
N ILE A 97 -11.96 -8.04 -12.35
CA ILE A 97 -11.07 -8.66 -13.36
C ILE A 97 -11.25 -10.19 -13.41
N LEU A 98 -11.79 -10.76 -12.33
CA LEU A 98 -12.09 -12.18 -12.20
C LEU A 98 -13.60 -12.44 -12.11
N SER A 99 -14.46 -11.62 -12.74
CA SER A 99 -15.92 -11.76 -12.72
C SER A 99 -16.41 -13.15 -13.11
N ASP A 100 -15.67 -13.82 -14.00
CA ASP A 100 -16.00 -15.15 -14.52
C ASP A 100 -15.44 -16.29 -13.65
N VAL A 101 -14.62 -15.97 -12.64
CA VAL A 101 -14.00 -16.95 -11.74
C VAL A 101 -14.93 -17.24 -10.57
N LYS A 102 -15.46 -18.47 -10.52
CA LYS A 102 -16.41 -18.91 -9.48
C LYS A 102 -15.77 -19.05 -8.10
N HIS A 103 -14.51 -19.46 -8.05
CA HIS A 103 -13.80 -19.75 -6.80
C HIS A 103 -12.35 -19.31 -6.88
N VAL A 104 -11.86 -18.65 -5.83
CA VAL A 104 -10.46 -18.23 -5.68
C VAL A 104 -9.89 -18.91 -4.43
N VAL A 105 -8.80 -19.66 -4.60
CA VAL A 105 -8.10 -20.34 -3.50
C VAL A 105 -6.70 -19.74 -3.37
N ALA A 106 -6.43 -19.06 -2.26
CA ALA A 106 -5.12 -18.49 -1.97
C ALA A 106 -4.24 -19.49 -1.20
N ILE A 107 -3.05 -19.80 -1.73
CA ILE A 107 -2.05 -20.64 -1.08
C ILE A 107 -0.89 -19.75 -0.59
N ALA A 108 -0.76 -19.59 0.72
CA ALA A 108 0.22 -18.70 1.34
C ALA A 108 1.01 -19.38 2.47
N SER A 109 2.17 -18.80 2.80
CA SER A 109 3.04 -19.22 3.91
C SER A 109 3.98 -18.07 4.26
N GLY A 110 4.17 -17.84 5.56
CA GLY A 110 5.08 -16.82 6.08
C GLY A 110 6.56 -17.17 6.00
N LYS A 111 6.94 -18.28 5.37
CA LYS A 111 8.34 -18.73 5.24
C LYS A 111 8.66 -19.19 3.81
N GLY A 112 9.93 -19.02 3.41
CA GLY A 112 10.47 -19.55 2.15
C GLY A 112 10.65 -21.07 2.20
N GLY A 113 10.59 -21.75 1.05
CA GLY A 113 10.95 -23.18 0.95
C GLY A 113 9.94 -24.20 1.50
N VAL A 114 8.77 -23.79 1.99
CA VAL A 114 7.77 -24.72 2.56
C VAL A 114 6.92 -25.49 1.53
N GLY A 115 7.22 -25.36 0.23
CA GLY A 115 6.47 -26.04 -0.83
C GLY A 115 5.16 -25.39 -1.26
N LYS A 116 4.93 -24.09 -1.00
CA LYS A 116 3.70 -23.37 -1.43
C LYS A 116 3.35 -23.62 -2.90
N SER A 117 4.31 -23.37 -3.80
CA SER A 117 4.10 -23.47 -5.24
C SER A 117 3.91 -24.92 -5.70
N THR A 118 4.55 -25.88 -5.02
CA THR A 118 4.34 -27.31 -5.23
C THR A 118 2.91 -27.72 -4.88
N VAL A 119 2.40 -27.26 -3.74
CA VAL A 119 1.01 -27.53 -3.33
C VAL A 119 0.02 -26.87 -4.29
N ALA A 120 0.26 -25.62 -4.67
CA ALA A 120 -0.59 -24.89 -5.61
C ALA A 120 -0.67 -25.58 -6.98
N ALA A 121 0.47 -26.01 -7.53
CA ALA A 121 0.53 -26.73 -8.80
C ALA A 121 -0.20 -28.07 -8.74
N ASN A 122 0.04 -28.89 -7.71
CA ASN A 122 -0.63 -30.19 -7.56
C ASN A 122 -2.14 -30.05 -7.35
N LEU A 123 -2.58 -29.05 -6.58
CA LEU A 123 -4.00 -28.76 -6.41
C LEU A 123 -4.65 -28.38 -7.74
N ALA A 124 -4.01 -27.50 -8.52
CA ALA A 124 -4.51 -27.10 -9.83
C ALA A 124 -4.60 -28.29 -10.79
N CYS A 125 -3.56 -29.13 -10.86
CA CYS A 125 -3.56 -30.36 -11.67
C CYS A 125 -4.69 -31.31 -11.25
N GLY A 126 -4.87 -31.53 -9.94
CA GLY A 126 -5.93 -32.41 -9.43
C GLY A 126 -7.35 -31.90 -9.75
N LEU A 127 -7.57 -30.59 -9.70
CA LEU A 127 -8.84 -29.97 -10.09
C LEU A 127 -9.05 -30.06 -11.62
N ALA A 128 -8.02 -29.81 -12.41
CA ALA A 128 -8.09 -29.95 -13.87
C ALA A 128 -8.41 -31.40 -14.28
N GLN A 129 -7.79 -32.39 -13.64
CA GLN A 129 -8.07 -33.82 -13.87
C GLN A 129 -9.51 -34.22 -13.50
N LYS A 130 -10.15 -33.50 -12.58
CA LYS A 130 -11.58 -33.68 -12.24
C LYS A 130 -12.53 -32.96 -13.21
N GLY A 131 -12.01 -32.31 -14.25
CA GLY A 131 -12.80 -31.65 -15.30
C GLY A 131 -13.16 -30.19 -15.01
N TYR A 132 -12.55 -29.54 -14.00
CA TYR A 132 -12.77 -28.12 -13.74
C TYR A 132 -11.91 -27.24 -14.66
N THR A 133 -12.43 -26.07 -15.04
CA THR A 133 -11.61 -25.00 -15.63
C THR A 133 -10.79 -24.33 -14.52
N VAL A 134 -9.46 -24.40 -14.63
CA VAL A 134 -8.56 -23.94 -13.57
C VAL A 134 -7.54 -22.95 -14.15
N GLY A 135 -7.38 -21.82 -13.46
CA GLY A 135 -6.24 -20.91 -13.65
C GLY A 135 -5.27 -21.04 -12.48
N LEU A 136 -3.97 -20.92 -12.76
CA LEU A 136 -2.92 -20.92 -11.76
C LEU A 136 -2.03 -19.69 -11.95
N LEU A 137 -1.78 -18.95 -10.87
CA LEU A 137 -1.04 -17.68 -10.88
C LEU A 137 0.02 -17.70 -9.78
N ASP A 138 1.26 -17.37 -10.12
CA ASP A 138 2.31 -17.09 -9.14
C ASP A 138 2.29 -15.61 -8.77
N LEU A 139 2.27 -15.30 -7.47
CA LEU A 139 2.31 -13.93 -6.97
C LEU A 139 3.71 -13.53 -6.45
N ASP A 140 4.68 -14.43 -6.55
CA ASP A 140 6.08 -14.13 -6.28
C ASP A 140 6.77 -13.55 -7.53
N ILE A 141 6.75 -12.22 -7.67
CA ILE A 141 7.29 -11.51 -8.84
C ILE A 141 8.82 -11.65 -8.96
N TYR A 142 9.52 -11.77 -7.83
CA TYR A 142 10.98 -11.78 -7.78
C TYR A 142 11.57 -13.20 -7.82
N GLY A 143 10.77 -14.22 -7.50
CA GLY A 143 11.19 -15.62 -7.51
C GLY A 143 10.07 -16.58 -7.89
N PRO A 144 9.44 -16.44 -9.06
CA PRO A 144 8.34 -17.31 -9.46
C PRO A 144 8.83 -18.74 -9.61
N SER A 145 8.17 -19.67 -8.93
CA SER A 145 8.55 -21.08 -8.92
C SER A 145 7.72 -21.90 -9.92
N LEU A 146 6.58 -21.39 -10.38
CA LEU A 146 5.71 -22.12 -11.30
C LEU A 146 6.38 -22.51 -12.63
N PRO A 147 7.13 -21.63 -13.33
CA PRO A 147 7.79 -22.04 -14.57
C PRO A 147 8.72 -23.24 -14.37
N ILE A 148 9.45 -23.26 -13.26
CA ILE A 148 10.38 -24.35 -12.92
C ILE A 148 9.62 -25.66 -12.62
N ILE A 149 8.46 -25.57 -11.96
CA ILE A 149 7.66 -26.74 -11.55
C ILE A 149 6.91 -27.35 -12.73
N LEU A 150 6.40 -26.53 -13.64
CA LEU A 150 5.54 -26.98 -14.74
C LEU A 150 6.32 -27.38 -16.01
N GLY A 151 7.59 -26.97 -16.11
CA GLY A 151 8.45 -27.25 -17.26
C GLY A 151 8.46 -26.10 -18.25
#